data_AF-A0AAV5E4Q4-F1
#
_entry.id   AF-A0AAV5E4Q4-F1
#
_cell.length_a   1.000
_cell.length_b   1.000
_cell.length_c   1.000
_cell.angle_alpha   90.00
_cell.angle_beta   90.00
_cell.angle_gamma   90.00
#
_symmetry.space_group_name_H-M   'P 1'
#
loop_
_entity.id
_entity.type
_entity.pdbx_description
1 polymer ?
#
loop_
_entity_poly.entity_id
_entity_poly.type
_entity_poly.pdbx_seq_one_letter_code
_entity_poly.pdbx_strand_id
1 'polypeptide(L)'
;MSSQVSPMLLIMSIAALALTLLFITSDAVGSAAPSADLAVHELVAATGDSTVDEPGAASPSGEPPFDGGFSLPIIHRNAPTSPLRDLTVTTLDLFRDEIKLASSPVLAEKMLVPYRFRRALYLVPLRIGGPLDRISLRYLMFDTASDLSWTQCAPCISCSRGHYPPYNPYRSSTFRSVSCDDPLCEHGSDVSCDASLISRQCEFERSYTDGSIAKGYLASDIFHFSIEGNDDYHFEPEVVFGCAWNVSSSTFVREYNTGLLALNFGSLSFVAQLRLDKFSYCVPAPPRRGATDQQPRTSYLRFGSEARMSGKRIPFNQYNYKYMLSLKSVTYQHGNRLHQQQPVPIYVGNDSAGTHIQMQVDSGTMGLWLPGPIYYALMKLVEADISLSRVPFLNNPDALCFRGNMADVEEVSVTLGFLGGDMELFGDSLFFEFENSNWIAWELLLTKSQR
;
A
#
# COMPACT_ATOMS: atom_id res chain seq x y z
N MET A 1 14.12 12.84 -44.83
CA MET A 1 12.66 12.97 -45.01
C MET A 1 12.04 12.84 -43.64
N SER A 2 11.29 13.87 -43.24
CA SER A 2 10.51 13.93 -42.02
C SER A 2 9.46 12.80 -41.99
N SER A 3 9.37 12.06 -40.90
CA SER A 3 8.12 11.40 -40.51
C SER A 3 7.78 11.83 -39.09
N GLN A 4 6.97 12.88 -39.02
CA GLN A 4 6.14 13.19 -37.87
C GLN A 4 5.35 11.94 -37.46
N VAL A 5 5.36 11.61 -36.17
CA VAL A 5 4.25 10.87 -35.56
C VAL A 5 3.58 11.85 -34.60
N SER A 6 2.34 12.18 -34.93
CA SER A 6 1.49 13.09 -34.17
C SER A 6 1.15 12.47 -32.79
N PRO A 7 1.06 13.26 -31.70
CA PRO A 7 0.40 12.81 -30.49
C PRO A 7 -1.10 12.81 -30.76
N MET A 8 -1.81 11.77 -30.34
CA MET A 8 -3.28 11.76 -30.35
C MET A 8 -3.80 11.44 -28.96
N LEU A 9 -4.72 12.31 -28.54
CA LEU A 9 -5.18 12.60 -27.20
C LEU A 9 -6.61 12.02 -27.00
N LEU A 10 -6.96 11.82 -25.73
CA LEU A 10 -8.28 11.96 -25.10
C LEU A 10 -9.33 10.85 -25.34
N ILE A 11 -9.72 10.16 -24.26
CA ILE A 11 -11.13 10.08 -23.82
C ILE A 11 -11.14 10.13 -22.28
N MET A 12 -11.92 11.04 -21.71
CA MET A 12 -12.25 11.13 -20.29
C MET A 12 -13.27 10.06 -19.89
N SER A 13 -13.14 9.49 -18.70
CA SER A 13 -14.31 9.03 -17.94
C SER A 13 -14.09 9.22 -16.46
N ILE A 14 -15.12 9.74 -15.81
CA ILE A 14 -15.23 10.18 -14.42
C ILE A 14 -15.88 9.03 -13.65
N ALA A 15 -15.20 8.47 -12.66
CA ALA A 15 -15.78 7.66 -11.58
C ALA A 15 -14.75 7.43 -10.47
N ALA A 16 -15.13 7.62 -9.22
CA ALA A 16 -14.26 7.50 -8.05
C ALA A 16 -14.94 6.80 -6.90
N LEU A 17 -14.13 6.11 -6.10
CA LEU A 17 -14.04 6.36 -4.66
C LEU A 17 -12.77 5.75 -4.04
N ALA A 18 -11.72 5.55 -4.85
CA ALA A 18 -10.48 4.95 -4.38
C ALA A 18 -9.33 5.44 -5.24
N LEU A 19 -8.18 5.69 -4.62
CA LEU A 19 -6.97 5.80 -5.40
C LEU A 19 -6.63 4.40 -5.92
N THR A 20 -6.85 4.22 -7.21
CA THR A 20 -6.39 3.04 -7.92
C THR A 20 -4.96 3.32 -8.33
N LEU A 21 -3.99 2.79 -7.58
CA LEU A 21 -2.60 2.83 -8.00
C LEU A 21 -2.29 1.58 -8.79
N LEU A 22 -1.83 1.77 -10.03
CA LEU A 22 -1.35 0.69 -10.87
C LEU A 22 0.10 0.89 -11.26
N PHE A 23 0.87 -0.19 -11.24
CA PHE A 23 2.26 -0.21 -11.66
C PHE A 23 2.38 -1.06 -12.91
N ILE A 24 2.93 -0.50 -13.99
CA ILE A 24 3.20 -1.23 -15.24
C ILE A 24 4.69 -1.49 -15.31
N THR A 25 5.11 -2.74 -15.38
CA THR A 25 6.45 -3.18 -15.77
C THR A 25 6.39 -3.51 -17.26
N SER A 26 7.24 -2.89 -18.09
CA SER A 26 7.36 -3.28 -19.50
C SER A 26 8.49 -4.29 -19.64
N ASP A 27 8.23 -5.45 -20.24
CA ASP A 27 9.28 -6.43 -20.57
C ASP A 27 9.45 -6.63 -22.08
N ALA A 28 10.72 -6.92 -22.44
CA ALA A 28 11.34 -7.41 -23.69
C ALA A 28 12.40 -6.42 -24.25
N VAL A 29 13.70 -6.74 -24.37
CA VAL A 29 14.34 -7.87 -25.06
C VAL A 29 15.80 -8.10 -24.58
N GLY A 30 16.19 -9.37 -24.37
CA GLY A 30 17.45 -10.00 -24.83
C GLY A 30 18.82 -9.43 -24.43
N SER A 31 19.52 -10.18 -23.56
CA SER A 31 20.99 -10.37 -23.48
C SER A 31 21.93 -9.21 -23.86
N ALA A 32 22.28 -8.36 -22.89
CA ALA A 32 23.62 -7.78 -22.68
C ALA A 32 23.66 -7.02 -21.34
N ALA A 33 24.85 -6.89 -20.75
CA ALA A 33 25.14 -6.27 -19.45
C ALA A 33 24.62 -4.82 -19.30
N PRO A 34 24.45 -4.29 -18.07
CA PRO A 34 23.60 -3.13 -17.81
C PRO A 34 24.28 -1.81 -18.19
N SER A 35 23.67 -1.08 -19.12
CA SER A 35 23.79 0.38 -19.20
C SER A 35 22.50 1.00 -18.66
N ALA A 36 22.64 2.11 -17.94
CA ALA A 36 21.57 2.85 -17.28
C ALA A 36 20.61 3.53 -18.27
N ASP A 37 19.75 2.74 -18.92
CA ASP A 37 18.60 3.26 -19.67
C ASP A 37 17.36 3.30 -18.77
N LEU A 38 16.80 4.50 -18.66
CA LEU A 38 15.66 4.87 -17.82
C LEU A 38 14.38 4.21 -18.37
N ALA A 39 13.95 3.08 -17.79
CA ALA A 39 12.62 2.54 -18.06
C ALA A 39 11.57 3.47 -17.41
N VAL A 40 10.77 4.14 -18.23
CA VAL A 40 9.67 4.99 -17.78
C VAL A 40 8.44 4.11 -17.57
N HIS A 41 7.99 4.00 -16.32
CA HIS A 41 6.81 3.23 -15.96
C HIS A 41 5.67 4.17 -15.54
N GLU A 42 4.40 3.83 -15.80
CA GLU A 42 3.26 4.72 -15.55
C GLU A 42 2.45 4.29 -14.32
N LEU A 43 2.10 5.26 -13.45
CA LEU A 43 1.18 5.15 -12.32
C LEU A 43 -0.14 5.84 -12.67
N VAL A 44 -1.29 5.20 -12.47
CA VAL A 44 -2.60 5.83 -12.72
C VAL A 44 -3.15 6.47 -11.44
N ALA A 45 -3.74 7.67 -11.54
CA ALA A 45 -4.50 8.31 -10.46
C ALA A 45 -5.83 8.85 -11.01
N ALA A 46 -6.95 8.57 -10.33
CA ALA A 46 -8.29 9.00 -10.72
C ALA A 46 -9.05 9.64 -9.54
N THR A 47 -9.81 10.71 -9.80
CA THR A 47 -10.69 11.43 -8.85
C THR A 47 -12.05 11.75 -9.50
N GLY A 48 -13.17 11.69 -8.75
CA GLY A 48 -14.51 12.11 -9.19
C GLY A 48 -15.74 11.22 -8.87
N ASP A 49 -16.62 11.72 -7.98
CA ASP A 49 -18.07 11.49 -7.73
C ASP A 49 -18.71 10.08 -7.54
N SER A 50 -19.76 10.05 -6.71
CA SER A 50 -20.20 8.99 -5.81
C SER A 50 -21.51 8.26 -6.19
N THR A 51 -21.93 8.28 -7.46
CA THR A 51 -23.30 7.86 -7.83
C THR A 51 -23.43 6.86 -8.99
N VAL A 52 -22.52 5.89 -9.13
CA VAL A 52 -22.74 4.77 -10.08
C VAL A 52 -22.46 3.44 -9.40
N ASP A 53 -23.53 2.64 -9.24
CA ASP A 53 -23.49 1.22 -8.88
C ASP A 53 -22.58 0.45 -9.85
N GLU A 54 -21.63 -0.35 -9.34
CA GLU A 54 -21.01 -1.38 -10.19
C GLU A 54 -22.06 -2.48 -10.44
N PRO A 55 -22.38 -2.78 -11.71
CA PRO A 55 -23.31 -3.84 -12.02
C PRO A 55 -22.74 -5.16 -11.53
N GLY A 56 -23.51 -5.87 -10.70
CA GLY A 56 -23.16 -7.21 -10.24
C GLY A 56 -22.80 -8.10 -11.43
N ALA A 57 -21.58 -8.64 -11.40
CA ALA A 57 -21.13 -9.60 -12.38
C ALA A 57 -22.02 -10.86 -12.27
N ALA A 58 -22.92 -11.04 -13.25
CA ALA A 58 -23.61 -12.30 -13.45
C ALA A 58 -22.58 -13.34 -13.91
N SER A 59 -22.55 -14.50 -13.25
CA SER A 59 -21.71 -15.63 -13.61
C SER A 59 -21.98 -16.09 -15.05
N PRO A 60 -20.99 -16.05 -15.97
CA PRO A 60 -21.08 -16.77 -17.23
C PRO A 60 -20.81 -18.25 -16.95
N SER A 61 -21.74 -19.11 -17.36
CA SER A 61 -21.52 -20.55 -17.38
C SER A 61 -20.57 -20.92 -18.53
N GLY A 62 -19.33 -21.27 -18.20
CA GLY A 62 -18.34 -21.83 -19.12
C GLY A 62 -16.93 -21.37 -18.75
N GLU A 63 -15.98 -22.31 -18.59
CA GLU A 63 -14.57 -22.04 -18.28
C GLU A 63 -13.97 -21.06 -19.31
N PRO A 64 -13.58 -19.84 -18.90
CA PRO A 64 -12.82 -18.96 -19.77
C PRO A 64 -11.35 -19.45 -19.80
N PRO A 65 -10.67 -19.36 -20.95
CA PRO A 65 -9.24 -19.59 -21.00
C PRO A 65 -8.52 -18.57 -20.09
N PHE A 66 -7.48 -19.01 -19.37
CA PHE A 66 -6.69 -18.16 -18.48
C PHE A 66 -6.02 -17.03 -19.26
N ASP A 67 -6.62 -15.84 -19.22
CA ASP A 67 -6.16 -14.63 -19.91
C ASP A 67 -5.01 -13.91 -19.17
N GLY A 68 -4.31 -14.61 -18.27
CA GLY A 68 -3.09 -14.12 -17.61
C GLY A 68 -3.29 -13.13 -16.44
N GLY A 69 -4.43 -13.18 -15.73
CA GLY A 69 -4.73 -12.28 -14.61
C GLY A 69 -5.55 -12.94 -13.50
N PHE A 70 -5.46 -12.43 -12.28
CA PHE A 70 -6.22 -12.91 -11.12
C PHE A 70 -6.43 -11.80 -10.09
N SER A 71 -7.31 -12.02 -9.11
CA SER A 71 -7.66 -11.03 -8.09
C SER A 71 -7.69 -11.65 -6.69
N LEU A 72 -7.15 -10.94 -5.71
CA LEU A 72 -7.28 -11.24 -4.28
C LEU A 72 -8.18 -10.18 -3.66
N PRO A 73 -9.24 -10.50 -2.90
CA PRO A 73 -10.02 -9.47 -2.26
C PRO A 73 -9.22 -8.82 -1.14
N ILE A 74 -9.51 -7.54 -0.97
CA ILE A 74 -8.98 -6.71 0.09
C ILE A 74 -10.02 -6.69 1.20
N ILE A 75 -9.69 -7.32 2.31
CA ILE A 75 -10.54 -7.35 3.50
C ILE A 75 -10.14 -6.18 4.38
N HIS A 76 -11.07 -5.25 4.57
CA HIS A 76 -10.95 -4.27 5.66
C HIS A 76 -11.34 -4.94 6.98
N ARG A 77 -10.41 -5.03 7.93
CA ARG A 77 -10.60 -5.73 9.22
C ARG A 77 -11.88 -5.30 9.97
N ASN A 78 -12.25 -4.02 9.93
CA ASN A 78 -13.41 -3.53 10.69
C ASN A 78 -14.65 -3.29 9.82
N ALA A 79 -14.64 -3.69 8.55
CA ALA A 79 -15.85 -3.58 7.74
C ALA A 79 -16.98 -4.36 8.42
N PRO A 80 -18.24 -3.90 8.34
CA PRO A 80 -19.36 -4.58 8.99
C PRO A 80 -19.47 -6.08 8.66
N THR A 81 -19.05 -6.45 7.45
CA THR A 81 -19.04 -7.81 6.92
C THR A 81 -17.70 -8.54 7.08
N SER A 82 -16.72 -7.91 7.72
CA SER A 82 -15.40 -8.50 7.88
C SER A 82 -15.43 -9.66 8.88
N PRO A 83 -14.89 -10.83 8.52
CA PRO A 83 -14.74 -11.93 9.48
C PRO A 83 -13.71 -11.61 10.58
N LEU A 84 -12.98 -10.50 10.44
CA LEU A 84 -11.91 -10.07 11.34
C LEU A 84 -12.36 -8.95 12.30
N ARG A 85 -13.65 -8.58 12.29
CA ARG A 85 -14.17 -7.45 13.07
C ARG A 85 -14.19 -7.78 14.56
N ASP A 86 -13.43 -7.03 15.35
CA ASP A 86 -13.51 -7.05 16.82
C ASP A 86 -14.35 -5.86 17.32
N LEU A 87 -15.48 -6.15 17.98
CA LEU A 87 -16.40 -5.14 18.49
C LEU A 87 -15.94 -4.49 19.80
N THR A 88 -14.85 -4.99 20.41
CA THR A 88 -14.36 -4.51 21.71
C THR A 88 -13.37 -3.35 21.61
N VAL A 89 -12.82 -3.08 20.43
CA VAL A 89 -11.79 -2.04 20.21
C VAL A 89 -12.40 -0.81 19.54
N THR A 90 -12.23 0.38 20.16
CA THR A 90 -12.77 1.63 19.60
C THR A 90 -11.84 2.27 18.56
N THR A 91 -12.40 3.02 17.62
CA THR A 91 -11.65 3.83 16.64
C THR A 91 -10.62 4.77 17.31
N LEU A 92 -10.93 5.26 18.51
CA LEU A 92 -10.04 6.13 19.28
C LEU A 92 -8.85 5.38 19.89
N ASP A 93 -9.03 4.14 20.35
CA ASP A 93 -7.94 3.32 20.87
C ASP A 93 -6.97 2.95 19.75
N LEU A 94 -7.52 2.64 18.57
CA LEU A 94 -6.77 2.34 17.36
C LEU A 94 -5.99 3.56 16.86
N PHE A 95 -6.57 4.76 16.97
CA PHE A 95 -5.87 6.01 16.68
C PHE A 95 -4.73 6.32 17.65
N ARG A 96 -4.95 6.12 18.96
CA ARG A 96 -3.91 6.37 19.98
C ARG A 96 -2.70 5.49 19.79
N ASP A 97 -2.89 4.23 19.43
CA ASP A 97 -1.79 3.32 19.15
C ASP A 97 -1.01 3.80 17.92
N GLU A 98 -1.68 4.16 16.83
CA GLU A 98 -1.06 4.67 15.60
C GLU A 98 -0.34 6.03 15.77
N ILE A 99 -0.90 6.93 16.57
CA ILE A 99 -0.26 8.20 16.91
C ILE A 99 1.10 7.98 17.60
N LYS A 100 1.20 6.95 18.47
CA LYS A 100 2.48 6.60 19.09
C LYS A 100 3.46 6.05 18.06
N LEU A 101 2.98 5.41 17.00
CA LEU A 101 3.79 4.84 15.92
C LEU A 101 4.29 5.90 14.93
N ALA A 102 3.45 6.88 14.56
CA ALA A 102 3.84 8.02 13.75
C ALA A 102 4.89 8.92 14.43
N SER A 103 5.00 8.84 15.76
CA SER A 103 6.06 9.52 16.52
C SER A 103 7.45 8.89 16.35
N SER A 104 7.56 7.67 15.80
CA SER A 104 8.82 6.97 15.51
C SER A 104 9.61 7.69 14.39
N PRO A 105 10.96 7.74 14.42
CA PRO A 105 11.75 8.45 13.41
C PRO A 105 11.67 7.76 12.04
N VAL A 106 10.76 8.22 11.18
CA VAL A 106 10.67 7.79 9.77
C VAL A 106 11.71 8.54 8.94
N LEU A 107 12.67 7.79 8.38
CA LEU A 107 13.86 8.31 7.70
C LEU A 107 13.69 8.62 6.20
N ALA A 108 12.51 8.40 5.61
CA ALA A 108 12.29 8.52 4.16
C ALA A 108 11.05 9.37 3.83
N GLU A 109 11.13 10.09 2.71
CA GLU A 109 10.00 10.79 2.09
C GLU A 109 9.08 9.78 1.40
N LYS A 110 7.84 9.65 1.88
CA LYS A 110 6.89 8.63 1.43
C LYS A 110 5.58 9.28 0.95
N MET A 111 5.17 8.95 -0.27
CA MET A 111 3.84 9.25 -0.77
C MET A 111 2.81 8.25 -0.26
N LEU A 112 1.60 8.74 -0.06
CA LEU A 112 0.43 7.94 0.28
C LEU A 112 -0.36 7.53 -0.96
N VAL A 113 -0.84 6.30 -0.89
CA VAL A 113 -2.07 5.79 -1.49
C VAL A 113 -3.16 6.11 -0.47
N PRO A 114 -4.07 7.09 -0.65
CA PRO A 114 -4.96 7.63 0.39
C PRO A 114 -5.56 6.49 1.19
N TYR A 115 -4.92 6.30 2.33
CA TYR A 115 -5.17 5.25 3.25
C TYR A 115 -5.87 5.96 4.38
N ARG A 116 -7.20 5.91 4.35
CA ARG A 116 -7.97 6.31 5.53
C ARG A 116 -7.52 5.41 6.66
N PHE A 117 -6.78 6.00 7.59
CA PHE A 117 -6.25 5.49 8.85
C PHE A 117 -6.03 3.95 8.97
N ARG A 118 -4.76 3.54 9.21
CA ARG A 118 -4.25 2.35 9.98
C ARG A 118 -3.35 1.35 9.27
N ARG A 119 -2.19 1.01 9.83
CA ARG A 119 -1.46 -0.21 9.41
C ARG A 119 -2.31 -1.46 9.71
N ALA A 120 -2.22 -2.48 8.86
CA ALA A 120 -2.85 -3.79 9.05
C ALA A 120 -4.40 -3.88 9.03
N LEU A 121 -5.13 -2.92 8.44
CA LEU A 121 -6.58 -3.08 8.22
C LEU A 121 -6.92 -3.75 6.90
N TYR A 122 -6.22 -3.43 5.82
CA TYR A 122 -6.45 -4.06 4.53
C TYR A 122 -5.52 -5.24 4.39
N LEU A 123 -6.11 -6.42 4.51
CA LEU A 123 -5.40 -7.68 4.42
C LEU A 123 -5.89 -8.43 3.20
N VAL A 124 -4.96 -9.04 2.49
CA VAL A 124 -5.27 -10.01 1.43
C VAL A 124 -5.19 -11.41 2.04
N PRO A 125 -6.28 -12.20 1.99
CA PRO A 125 -6.23 -13.59 2.38
C PRO A 125 -5.53 -14.40 1.28
N LEU A 126 -4.62 -15.28 1.68
CA LEU A 126 -4.02 -16.28 0.80
C LEU A 126 -3.79 -17.57 1.58
N ARG A 127 -3.72 -18.72 0.90
CA ARG A 127 -3.44 -20.00 1.55
C ARG A 127 -2.05 -20.50 1.14
N ILE A 128 -1.28 -20.99 2.11
CA ILE A 128 0.07 -21.54 1.88
C ILE A 128 0.10 -23.02 2.27
N GLY A 129 0.70 -23.86 1.44
CA GLY A 129 0.99 -25.25 1.75
C GLY A 129 0.32 -26.25 0.82
N GLY A 130 0.62 -27.53 1.03
CA GLY A 130 -0.03 -28.66 0.37
C GLY A 130 0.13 -29.94 1.21
N PRO A 131 -0.84 -30.88 1.18
CA PRO A 131 -2.01 -30.95 0.31
C PRO A 131 -3.17 -30.06 0.80
N LEU A 132 -4.26 -29.96 0.00
CA LEU A 132 -5.43 -29.09 0.26
C LEU A 132 -6.03 -29.21 1.66
N ASP A 133 -5.95 -30.39 2.29
CA ASP A 133 -6.43 -30.65 3.65
C ASP A 133 -5.56 -30.04 4.76
N ARG A 134 -4.39 -29.49 4.41
CA ARG A 134 -3.38 -28.94 5.35
C ARG A 134 -2.91 -27.54 5.01
N ILE A 135 -3.55 -26.89 4.03
CA ILE A 135 -3.25 -25.51 3.65
C ILE A 135 -3.57 -24.55 4.79
N SER A 136 -2.69 -23.58 4.98
CA SER A 136 -2.79 -22.61 6.06
C SER A 136 -3.26 -21.27 5.52
N LEU A 137 -4.41 -20.78 5.99
CA LEU A 137 -4.91 -19.45 5.66
C LEU A 137 -4.06 -18.37 6.33
N ARG A 138 -3.67 -17.36 5.55
CA ARG A 138 -2.86 -16.22 5.94
C ARG A 138 -3.55 -14.94 5.54
N TYR A 139 -3.43 -13.93 6.37
CA TYR A 139 -3.91 -12.59 6.09
C TYR A 139 -2.69 -11.69 6.09
N LEU A 140 -2.30 -11.23 4.90
CA LEU A 140 -1.08 -10.46 4.73
C LEU A 140 -1.43 -9.02 4.40
N MET A 141 -0.67 -8.10 4.98
CA MET A 141 -0.64 -6.73 4.48
C MET A 141 0.11 -6.72 3.14
N PHE A 142 -0.41 -6.06 2.11
CA PHE A 142 0.32 -5.89 0.86
C PHE A 142 1.14 -4.59 0.89
N ASP A 143 2.39 -4.66 0.48
CA ASP A 143 3.36 -3.56 0.61
C ASP A 143 4.15 -3.34 -0.69
N THR A 144 3.89 -2.21 -1.35
CA THR A 144 4.58 -1.75 -2.56
C THR A 144 6.01 -1.25 -2.31
N ALA A 145 6.42 -1.09 -1.06
CA ALA A 145 7.77 -0.66 -0.68
C ALA A 145 8.71 -1.81 -0.32
N SER A 146 8.18 -3.00 -0.10
CA SER A 146 8.93 -4.20 0.34
C SER A 146 9.23 -5.16 -0.80
N ASP A 147 10.36 -5.85 -0.68
CA ASP A 147 10.90 -6.78 -1.68
C ASP A 147 10.81 -8.26 -1.31
N LEU A 148 10.37 -8.60 -0.11
CA LEU A 148 10.26 -9.99 0.34
C LEU A 148 8.89 -10.22 0.96
N SER A 149 8.13 -11.14 0.38
CA SER A 149 6.90 -11.65 1.01
C SER A 149 7.30 -12.58 2.15
N TRP A 150 6.64 -12.48 3.30
CA TRP A 150 6.95 -13.33 4.45
C TRP A 150 5.75 -13.51 5.38
N THR A 151 5.79 -14.58 6.17
CA THR A 151 4.81 -14.86 7.23
C THR A 151 5.50 -15.39 8.48
N GLN A 152 4.88 -15.20 9.65
CA GLN A 152 5.34 -15.85 10.88
C GLN A 152 5.30 -17.37 10.74
N CYS A 153 6.36 -18.05 11.19
CA CYS A 153 6.55 -19.49 11.10
C CYS A 153 6.87 -20.14 12.45
N ALA A 154 6.50 -21.41 12.59
CA ALA A 154 6.84 -22.28 13.70
C ALA A 154 8.13 -23.08 13.39
N PRO A 155 8.99 -23.35 14.39
CA PRO A 155 8.93 -22.83 15.75
C PRO A 155 9.22 -21.33 15.76
N CYS A 156 8.40 -20.55 16.48
CA CYS A 156 8.64 -19.13 16.63
C CYS A 156 9.29 -18.82 17.98
N ILE A 157 10.43 -18.13 17.93
CA ILE A 157 11.19 -17.73 19.11
C ILE A 157 10.60 -16.45 19.71
N SER A 158 10.31 -15.46 18.87
CA SER A 158 9.75 -14.18 19.28
C SER A 158 8.79 -13.69 18.20
N CYS A 159 7.51 -14.09 18.28
CA CYS A 159 6.47 -13.66 17.34
C CYS A 159 5.40 -12.84 18.04
N SER A 160 4.74 -11.99 17.26
CA SER A 160 3.48 -11.38 17.67
C SER A 160 2.42 -12.45 17.86
N ARG A 161 1.71 -12.35 19.00
CA ARG A 161 0.53 -13.17 19.27
C ARG A 161 -0.63 -12.62 18.46
N GLY A 162 -1.27 -13.49 17.69
CA GLY A 162 -2.43 -13.17 16.86
C GLY A 162 -3.53 -14.22 16.98
N HIS A 163 -4.63 -14.00 16.27
CA HIS A 163 -5.75 -14.95 16.15
C HIS A 163 -5.39 -16.17 15.31
N TYR A 164 -4.44 -16.02 14.38
CA TYR A 164 -3.94 -17.12 13.55
C TYR A 164 -2.58 -17.62 14.04
N PRO A 165 -2.40 -18.94 14.20
CA PRO A 165 -1.11 -19.49 14.57
C PRO A 165 -0.10 -19.31 13.42
N PRO A 166 1.21 -19.19 13.74
CA PRO A 166 2.28 -19.19 12.75
C PRO A 166 2.18 -20.38 11.78
N TYR A 167 2.69 -20.20 10.57
CA TYR A 167 2.84 -21.25 9.58
C TYR A 167 3.70 -22.37 10.10
N ASN A 168 3.23 -23.60 9.99
CA ASN A 168 3.99 -24.76 10.42
C ASN A 168 4.50 -25.49 9.17
N PRO A 169 5.76 -25.26 8.78
CA PRO A 169 6.41 -25.95 7.66
C PRO A 169 6.21 -27.47 7.67
N TYR A 170 6.25 -28.09 8.85
CA TYR A 170 6.14 -29.55 9.01
C TYR A 170 4.75 -30.11 8.70
N ARG A 171 3.73 -29.25 8.54
CA ARG A 171 2.39 -29.68 8.14
C ARG A 171 2.18 -29.69 6.63
N SER A 172 3.08 -29.09 5.86
CA SER A 172 3.02 -29.06 4.41
C SER A 172 4.01 -30.06 3.82
N SER A 173 3.53 -30.97 2.98
CA SER A 173 4.36 -31.91 2.24
C SER A 173 5.06 -31.28 1.03
N THR A 174 4.65 -30.06 0.64
CA THR A 174 5.21 -29.31 -0.49
C THR A 174 6.20 -28.24 -0.05
N PHE A 175 6.36 -28.04 1.25
CA PHE A 175 7.34 -27.14 1.83
C PHE A 175 8.77 -27.55 1.46
N ARG A 176 9.59 -26.57 1.07
CA ARG A 176 11.03 -26.74 0.86
C ARG A 176 11.79 -25.59 1.50
N SER A 177 12.90 -25.91 2.16
CA SER A 177 13.86 -24.90 2.60
C SER A 177 14.66 -24.42 1.40
N VAL A 178 14.89 -23.12 1.28
CA VAL A 178 15.78 -22.56 0.24
C VAL A 178 17.22 -22.67 0.73
N SER A 179 18.10 -23.23 -0.10
CA SER A 179 19.51 -23.40 0.21
C SER A 179 20.31 -22.15 -0.16
N CYS A 180 21.53 -22.04 0.35
CA CYS A 180 22.43 -20.94 0.01
C CYS A 180 22.84 -20.89 -1.48
N ASP A 181 22.82 -22.02 -2.18
CA ASP A 181 23.19 -22.11 -3.60
C ASP A 181 22.02 -21.74 -4.53
N ASP A 182 20.86 -21.40 -3.96
CA ASP A 182 19.72 -20.92 -4.73
C ASP A 182 20.00 -19.51 -5.27
N PRO A 183 19.74 -19.23 -6.57
CA PRO A 183 19.98 -17.91 -7.15
C PRO A 183 19.28 -16.76 -6.42
N LEU A 184 18.11 -17.01 -5.82
CA LEU A 184 17.38 -16.02 -5.03
C LEU A 184 18.04 -15.74 -3.67
N CYS A 185 18.85 -16.68 -3.17
CA CYS A 185 19.70 -16.46 -2.00
C CYS A 185 21.00 -15.74 -2.38
N GLU A 186 21.65 -16.16 -3.47
CA GLU A 186 22.93 -15.58 -3.89
C GLU A 186 22.82 -14.10 -4.29
N HIS A 187 21.70 -13.72 -4.91
CA HIS A 187 21.48 -12.38 -5.47
C HIS A 187 20.36 -11.61 -4.79
N GLY A 188 19.76 -12.17 -3.73
CA GLY A 188 18.71 -11.50 -2.97
C GLY A 188 19.25 -10.31 -2.19
N SER A 189 18.41 -9.28 -2.03
CA SER A 189 18.67 -8.16 -1.13
C SER A 189 18.48 -8.59 0.34
N ASP A 190 19.38 -8.15 1.22
CA ASP A 190 19.28 -8.36 2.67
C ASP A 190 19.00 -9.82 3.08
N VAL A 191 19.58 -10.76 2.33
CA VAL A 191 19.62 -12.18 2.65
C VAL A 191 21.08 -12.62 2.79
N SER A 192 21.31 -13.65 3.58
CA SER A 192 22.64 -14.18 3.83
C SER A 192 22.60 -15.68 4.00
N CYS A 193 23.63 -16.36 3.52
CA CYS A 193 23.81 -17.78 3.79
C CYS A 193 24.21 -17.99 5.25
N ASP A 194 23.50 -18.89 5.95
CA ASP A 194 23.97 -19.43 7.22
C ASP A 194 25.31 -20.17 6.98
N ALA A 195 26.37 -19.68 7.63
CA ALA A 195 27.71 -20.22 7.54
C ALA A 195 27.86 -21.61 8.17
N SER A 196 26.84 -22.11 8.88
CA SER A 196 26.78 -23.48 9.38
C SER A 196 26.77 -24.49 8.22
N LEU A 197 27.77 -25.38 8.22
CA LEU A 197 27.90 -26.47 7.26
C LEU A 197 26.74 -27.48 7.31
N ILE A 198 25.87 -27.42 8.33
CA ILE A 198 24.82 -28.41 8.60
C ILE A 198 23.46 -27.96 8.01
N SER A 199 23.12 -26.68 8.14
CA SER A 199 21.84 -26.11 7.71
C SER A 199 21.91 -25.55 6.29
N ARG A 200 23.00 -24.84 5.92
CA ARG A 200 23.16 -24.09 4.66
C ARG A 200 21.86 -23.40 4.20
N GLN A 201 21.14 -22.81 5.15
CA GLN A 201 19.86 -22.16 4.92
C GLN A 201 20.09 -20.71 4.48
N CYS A 202 19.24 -20.22 3.60
CA CYS A 202 19.22 -18.81 3.27
C CYS A 202 18.46 -18.02 4.34
N GLU A 203 19.16 -17.22 5.15
CA GLU A 203 18.57 -16.38 6.17
C GLU A 203 18.19 -15.01 5.61
N PHE A 204 17.18 -14.39 6.19
CA PHE A 204 16.81 -13.00 5.88
C PHE A 204 16.60 -12.20 7.16
N GLU A 205 16.87 -10.91 7.07
CA GLU A 205 16.50 -9.92 8.06
C GLU A 205 15.95 -8.68 7.34
N ARG A 206 14.79 -8.21 7.76
CA ARG A 206 14.17 -6.98 7.27
C ARG A 206 13.94 -6.04 8.43
N SER A 207 14.48 -4.83 8.30
CA SER A 207 14.24 -3.72 9.22
C SER A 207 13.36 -2.67 8.54
N TYR A 208 12.22 -2.38 9.16
CA TYR A 208 11.22 -1.46 8.63
C TYR A 208 11.38 -0.06 9.22
N THR A 209 10.91 0.95 8.48
CA THR A 209 11.02 2.37 8.90
C THR A 209 10.22 2.71 10.15
N ASP A 210 9.30 1.84 10.56
CA ASP A 210 8.57 1.98 11.82
C ASP A 210 9.30 1.37 13.03
N GLY A 211 10.46 0.75 12.80
CA GLY A 211 11.25 0.05 13.80
C GLY A 211 10.91 -1.44 13.93
N SER A 212 9.96 -1.96 13.16
CA SER A 212 9.66 -3.40 13.13
C SER A 212 10.82 -4.17 12.50
N ILE A 213 11.08 -5.38 13.01
CA ILE A 213 12.09 -6.27 12.45
C ILE A 213 11.49 -7.65 12.22
N ALA A 214 11.71 -8.24 11.05
CA ALA A 214 11.38 -9.62 10.73
C ALA A 214 12.65 -10.39 10.36
N LYS A 215 12.90 -11.51 11.03
CA LYS A 215 14.04 -12.41 10.80
C LYS A 215 13.57 -13.84 10.63
N GLY A 216 14.20 -14.54 9.70
CA GLY A 216 13.81 -15.88 9.34
C GLY A 216 14.77 -16.54 8.36
N TYR A 217 14.29 -17.58 7.70
CA TYR A 217 14.93 -18.18 6.55
C TYR A 217 13.97 -18.19 5.35
N LEU A 218 14.51 -18.21 4.15
CA LEU A 218 13.73 -18.38 2.93
C LEU A 218 13.27 -19.83 2.79
N ALA A 219 12.04 -19.99 2.38
CA ALA A 219 11.42 -21.26 2.07
C ALA A 219 10.54 -21.11 0.83
N SER A 220 10.21 -22.21 0.17
CA SER A 220 9.22 -22.25 -0.88
C SER A 220 8.07 -23.20 -0.56
N ASP A 221 6.89 -22.85 -1.04
CA ASP A 221 5.69 -23.69 -0.95
C ASP A 221 4.68 -23.26 -2.02
N ILE A 222 3.52 -23.91 -2.05
CA ILE A 222 2.43 -23.54 -2.94
C ILE A 222 1.60 -22.41 -2.33
N PHE A 223 1.41 -21.32 -3.08
CA PHE A 223 0.49 -20.24 -2.75
C PHE A 223 -0.80 -20.43 -3.52
N HIS A 224 -1.93 -20.36 -2.84
CA HIS A 224 -3.26 -20.49 -3.46
C HIS A 224 -4.01 -19.16 -3.35
N PHE A 225 -4.55 -18.70 -4.48
CA PHE A 225 -5.13 -17.36 -4.67
C PHE A 225 -6.66 -17.35 -4.65
N SER A 226 -7.30 -18.51 -4.55
CA SER A 226 -8.75 -18.63 -4.50
C SER A 226 -9.30 -18.48 -3.08
N ILE A 227 -10.52 -17.93 -2.99
CA ILE A 227 -11.36 -17.97 -1.80
C ILE A 227 -12.52 -18.91 -2.08
N GLU A 228 -13.00 -19.57 -1.03
CA GLU A 228 -14.06 -20.58 -1.11
C GLU A 228 -15.25 -20.07 -1.94
N GLY A 229 -15.69 -20.89 -2.91
CA GLY A 229 -16.87 -20.62 -3.74
C GLY A 229 -16.59 -20.12 -5.16
N ASN A 230 -15.33 -20.00 -5.59
CA ASN A 230 -14.98 -19.72 -6.98
C ASN A 230 -14.48 -21.00 -7.68
N ASP A 231 -15.05 -21.32 -8.84
CA ASP A 231 -14.70 -22.52 -9.63
C ASP A 231 -13.28 -22.39 -10.27
N ASP A 232 -12.73 -21.18 -10.31
CA ASP A 232 -11.37 -20.88 -10.81
C ASP A 232 -10.32 -20.95 -9.69
N TYR A 233 -9.91 -22.18 -9.34
CA TYR A 233 -8.84 -22.43 -8.38
C TYR A 233 -7.46 -22.10 -8.98
N HIS A 234 -6.87 -20.97 -8.60
CA HIS A 234 -5.51 -20.60 -9.00
C HIS A 234 -4.50 -20.81 -7.87
N PHE A 235 -3.34 -21.35 -8.23
CA PHE A 235 -2.20 -21.51 -7.35
C PHE A 235 -0.89 -21.33 -8.11
N GLU A 236 0.16 -20.89 -7.40
CA GLU A 236 1.52 -20.84 -7.89
C GLU A 236 2.39 -21.79 -7.04
N PRO A 237 3.04 -22.80 -7.65
CA PRO A 237 3.98 -23.66 -6.94
C PRO A 237 5.33 -22.96 -6.70
N GLU A 238 6.07 -23.45 -5.71
CA GLU A 238 7.46 -23.05 -5.45
C GLU A 238 7.67 -21.53 -5.25
N VAL A 239 6.66 -20.80 -4.80
CA VAL A 239 6.80 -19.39 -4.42
C VAL A 239 7.71 -19.30 -3.20
N VAL A 240 8.80 -18.55 -3.35
CA VAL A 240 9.77 -18.29 -2.28
C VAL A 240 9.26 -17.15 -1.38
N PHE A 241 9.31 -17.37 -0.08
CA PHE A 241 8.90 -16.41 0.93
C PHE A 241 9.75 -16.54 2.20
N GLY A 242 9.74 -15.50 3.02
CA GLY A 242 10.37 -15.50 4.33
C GLY A 242 9.54 -16.27 5.35
N CYS A 243 10.12 -17.30 5.95
CA CYS A 243 9.57 -18.02 7.08
C CYS A 243 10.10 -17.41 8.38
N ALA A 244 9.39 -16.41 8.92
CA ALA A 244 9.88 -15.59 10.03
C ALA A 244 9.71 -16.30 11.38
N TRP A 245 10.82 -16.66 12.03
CA TRP A 245 10.82 -17.22 13.40
C TRP A 245 11.04 -16.14 14.47
N ASN A 246 11.33 -14.90 14.08
CA ASN A 246 11.41 -13.74 14.95
C ASN A 246 10.83 -12.51 14.27
N VAL A 247 9.74 -11.99 14.82
CA VAL A 247 9.11 -10.72 14.49
C VAL A 247 9.08 -9.88 15.75
N SER A 248 9.95 -8.88 15.83
CA SER A 248 10.15 -8.05 17.01
C SER A 248 9.79 -6.60 16.73
N SER A 249 9.37 -5.89 17.79
CA SER A 249 8.92 -4.50 17.71
C SER A 249 7.83 -4.25 16.66
N SER A 250 7.13 -5.31 16.23
CA SER A 250 6.21 -5.20 15.10
C SER A 250 4.93 -4.49 15.49
N THR A 251 4.61 -3.48 14.70
CA THR A 251 3.45 -2.63 14.90
C THR A 251 2.29 -3.03 13.99
N PHE A 252 2.61 -3.69 12.87
CA PHE A 252 1.64 -4.12 11.85
C PHE A 252 1.32 -5.63 11.90
N VAL A 253 2.23 -6.51 12.33
CA VAL A 253 1.90 -7.92 12.57
C VAL A 253 1.32 -8.05 13.96
N ARG A 254 0.00 -7.92 14.05
CA ARG A 254 -0.78 -8.08 15.28
C ARG A 254 -2.14 -8.65 14.91
N GLU A 255 -2.77 -9.32 15.88
CA GLU A 255 -4.13 -9.84 15.74
C GLU A 255 -4.31 -10.76 14.53
N TYR A 256 -4.92 -10.29 13.45
CA TYR A 256 -5.21 -11.08 12.25
C TYR A 256 -4.10 -11.07 11.23
N ASN A 257 -3.28 -10.01 11.18
CA ASN A 257 -2.18 -9.94 10.22
C ASN A 257 -1.08 -10.94 10.59
N THR A 258 -0.73 -11.82 9.64
CA THR A 258 0.27 -12.87 9.82
C THR A 258 1.62 -12.55 9.18
N GLY A 259 1.72 -11.46 8.41
CA GLY A 259 2.94 -11.09 7.70
C GLY A 259 2.73 -10.03 6.62
N LEU A 260 3.46 -10.16 5.51
CA LEU A 260 3.52 -9.17 4.46
C LEU A 260 3.60 -9.83 3.07
N LEU A 261 2.85 -9.30 2.11
CA LEU A 261 2.94 -9.61 0.69
C LEU A 261 3.68 -8.47 -0.02
N ALA A 262 4.90 -8.73 -0.47
CA ALA A 262 5.77 -7.74 -1.07
C ALA A 262 5.44 -7.53 -2.55
N LEU A 263 5.25 -6.28 -2.95
CA LEU A 263 4.83 -5.91 -4.30
C LEU A 263 5.81 -4.99 -5.02
N ASN A 264 7.04 -4.80 -4.53
CA ASN A 264 8.03 -3.98 -5.23
C ASN A 264 8.76 -4.76 -6.35
N PHE A 265 9.78 -4.18 -6.97
CA PHE A 265 10.52 -4.79 -8.09
C PHE A 265 11.65 -5.76 -7.70
N GLY A 266 11.85 -6.05 -6.41
CA GLY A 266 12.91 -6.94 -5.96
C GLY A 266 12.62 -8.39 -6.35
N SER A 267 13.66 -9.18 -6.61
CA SER A 267 13.54 -10.56 -7.11
C SER A 267 12.76 -11.51 -6.17
N LEU A 268 12.76 -11.22 -4.87
CA LEU A 268 12.02 -11.95 -3.84
C LEU A 268 10.56 -11.48 -3.69
N SER A 269 10.13 -10.48 -4.44
CA SER A 269 8.77 -9.95 -4.34
C SER A 269 7.77 -10.89 -5.01
N PHE A 270 6.51 -10.80 -4.60
CA PHE A 270 5.45 -11.60 -5.21
C PHE A 270 5.29 -11.28 -6.70
N VAL A 271 5.37 -9.99 -7.05
CA VAL A 271 5.20 -9.51 -8.43
C VAL A 271 6.33 -10.02 -9.33
N ALA A 272 7.57 -10.01 -8.85
CA ALA A 272 8.73 -10.47 -9.61
C ALA A 272 8.72 -11.99 -9.82
N GLN A 273 8.43 -12.76 -8.76
CA GLN A 273 8.43 -14.23 -8.84
C GLN A 273 7.36 -14.76 -9.80
N LEU A 274 6.17 -14.17 -9.77
CA LEU A 274 5.06 -14.55 -10.66
C LEU A 274 5.13 -13.88 -12.04
N ARG A 275 6.18 -13.08 -12.32
CA ARG A 275 6.38 -12.36 -13.59
C ARG A 275 5.18 -11.52 -13.99
N LEU A 276 4.60 -10.83 -13.01
CA LEU A 276 3.42 -10.01 -13.21
C LEU A 276 3.84 -8.66 -13.81
N ASP A 277 3.26 -8.34 -14.96
CA ASP A 277 3.51 -7.08 -15.67
C ASP A 277 2.82 -5.89 -14.99
N LYS A 278 1.70 -6.12 -14.32
CA LYS A 278 0.97 -5.05 -13.62
C LYS A 278 0.08 -5.55 -12.49
N PHE A 279 -0.23 -4.63 -11.58
CA PHE A 279 -1.23 -4.83 -10.54
C PHE A 279 -1.93 -3.53 -10.16
N SER A 280 -3.19 -3.60 -9.75
CA SER A 280 -3.98 -2.47 -9.24
C SER A 280 -4.67 -2.83 -7.93
N TYR A 281 -4.86 -1.86 -7.05
CA TYR A 281 -5.73 -2.01 -5.89
C TYR A 281 -6.51 -0.74 -5.63
N CYS A 282 -7.69 -0.89 -5.04
CA CYS A 282 -8.67 0.16 -4.83
C CYS A 282 -9.17 0.08 -3.38
N VAL A 283 -8.47 0.74 -2.45
CA VAL A 283 -8.78 0.61 -1.02
C VAL A 283 -10.18 1.17 -0.71
N PRO A 284 -11.10 0.39 -0.12
CA PRO A 284 -12.45 0.87 0.14
C PRO A 284 -12.44 1.90 1.27
N ALA A 285 -13.16 3.00 1.10
CA ALA A 285 -13.30 3.99 2.15
C ALA A 285 -14.02 3.41 3.38
N PRO A 286 -13.58 3.73 4.61
CA PRO A 286 -14.32 3.37 5.82
C PRO A 286 -15.71 4.03 5.84
N PRO A 287 -16.69 3.41 6.50
CA PRO A 287 -18.06 3.92 6.58
C PRO A 287 -18.10 5.36 7.13
N ARG A 288 -18.89 6.25 6.50
CA ARG A 288 -19.12 7.61 7.04
C ARG A 288 -20.16 7.56 8.18
N ARG A 289 -20.05 8.48 9.14
CA ARG A 289 -21.03 8.66 10.20
C ARG A 289 -22.41 8.96 9.59
N GLY A 290 -23.42 8.17 9.96
CA GLY A 290 -24.79 8.33 9.44
C GLY A 290 -25.00 7.83 8.00
N ALA A 291 -23.99 7.23 7.37
CA ALA A 291 -24.19 6.54 6.09
C ALA A 291 -25.09 5.31 6.32
N THR A 292 -26.27 5.34 5.71
CA THR A 292 -27.22 4.22 5.69
C THR A 292 -26.84 3.14 4.68
N ASP A 293 -25.87 3.45 3.82
CA ASP A 293 -25.37 2.53 2.80
C ASP A 293 -24.43 1.51 3.46
N GLN A 294 -25.04 0.45 4.00
CA GLN A 294 -24.36 -0.68 4.64
C GLN A 294 -23.88 -1.71 3.62
N GLN A 295 -23.97 -1.43 2.31
CA GLN A 295 -23.53 -2.41 1.33
C GLN A 295 -22.01 -2.62 1.44
N PRO A 296 -21.57 -3.86 1.66
CA PRO A 296 -20.14 -4.17 1.70
C PRO A 296 -19.55 -3.92 0.31
N ARG A 297 -18.77 -2.84 0.19
CA ARG A 297 -17.97 -2.62 -1.03
C ARG A 297 -16.83 -3.62 -1.03
N THR A 298 -16.95 -4.68 -1.84
CA THR A 298 -15.87 -5.61 -2.12
C THR A 298 -14.79 -4.90 -2.93
N SER A 299 -13.57 -4.93 -2.44
CA SER A 299 -12.39 -4.39 -3.10
C SER A 299 -11.42 -5.52 -3.42
N TYR A 300 -10.57 -5.32 -4.42
CA TYR A 300 -9.61 -6.32 -4.90
C TYR A 300 -8.24 -5.71 -5.17
N LEU A 301 -7.22 -6.50 -4.86
CA LEU A 301 -5.87 -6.41 -5.41
C LEU A 301 -5.84 -7.30 -6.65
N ARG A 302 -5.71 -6.68 -7.83
CA ARG A 302 -5.81 -7.33 -9.13
C ARG A 302 -4.45 -7.38 -9.81
N PHE A 303 -4.18 -8.45 -10.53
CA PHE A 303 -2.91 -8.71 -11.20
C PHE A 303 -3.12 -9.07 -12.67
N GLY A 304 -2.15 -8.75 -13.51
CA GLY A 304 -2.16 -9.11 -14.93
C GLY A 304 -3.36 -8.48 -15.65
N SER A 305 -4.04 -9.25 -16.50
CA SER A 305 -5.18 -8.76 -17.29
C SER A 305 -6.38 -8.26 -16.47
N GLU A 306 -6.54 -8.73 -15.22
CA GLU A 306 -7.56 -8.24 -14.28
C GLU A 306 -7.27 -6.82 -13.78
N ALA A 307 -6.01 -6.38 -13.83
CA ALA A 307 -5.59 -5.05 -13.40
C ALA A 307 -5.93 -4.00 -14.48
N ARG A 308 -7.23 -3.73 -14.64
CA ARG A 308 -7.76 -2.78 -15.64
C ARG A 308 -7.62 -1.34 -15.15
N MET A 309 -7.18 -0.45 -16.03
CA MET A 309 -6.92 0.96 -15.71
C MET A 309 -7.85 1.91 -16.46
N SER A 310 -8.18 3.02 -15.80
CA SER A 310 -8.70 4.23 -16.43
C SER A 310 -8.19 5.46 -15.65
N GLY A 311 -8.01 6.60 -16.31
CA GLY A 311 -7.63 7.86 -15.64
C GLY A 311 -6.29 8.46 -16.09
N LYS A 312 -5.81 9.45 -15.34
CA LYS A 312 -4.56 10.16 -15.62
C LYS A 312 -3.36 9.30 -15.23
N ARG A 313 -2.28 9.41 -16.00
CA ARG A 313 -1.04 8.65 -15.78
C ARG A 313 0.08 9.59 -15.38
N ILE A 314 0.79 9.21 -14.33
CA ILE A 314 1.93 9.90 -13.75
C ILE A 314 3.11 8.94 -13.84
N PRO A 315 4.18 9.29 -14.57
CA PRO A 315 5.35 8.42 -14.66
C PRO A 315 6.03 8.27 -13.30
N PHE A 316 6.51 7.07 -13.01
CA PHE A 316 7.37 6.76 -11.88
C PHE A 316 8.71 6.21 -12.37
N ASN A 317 9.73 6.38 -11.54
CA ASN A 317 11.05 5.81 -11.73
C ASN A 317 11.22 4.63 -10.78
N GLN A 318 11.91 3.58 -11.24
CA GLN A 318 12.40 2.53 -10.36
C GLN A 318 13.73 2.97 -9.73
N TYR A 319 13.78 3.04 -8.40
CA TYR A 319 15.02 3.31 -7.67
C TYR A 319 15.12 2.39 -6.46
N ASN A 320 16.20 1.61 -6.35
CA ASN A 320 16.36 0.56 -5.34
C ASN A 320 15.10 -0.34 -5.24
N TYR A 321 14.60 -0.77 -6.41
CA TYR A 321 13.41 -1.61 -6.56
C TYR A 321 12.08 -0.98 -6.10
N LYS A 322 12.05 0.31 -5.75
CA LYS A 322 10.86 1.01 -5.28
C LYS A 322 10.23 1.85 -6.37
N TYR A 323 8.93 2.09 -6.19
CA TYR A 323 8.13 3.00 -6.99
C TYR A 323 8.35 4.45 -6.54
N MET A 324 9.09 5.24 -7.31
CA MET A 324 9.40 6.62 -6.94
C MET A 324 8.77 7.62 -7.91
N LEU A 325 8.05 8.59 -7.37
CA LEU A 325 7.45 9.71 -8.11
C LEU A 325 8.25 10.98 -7.85
N SER A 326 8.35 11.83 -8.86
CA SER A 326 9.08 13.10 -8.75
C SER A 326 8.11 14.26 -8.51
N LEU A 327 7.97 14.68 -7.25
CA LEU A 327 7.13 15.82 -6.84
C LEU A 327 7.83 17.14 -7.18
N LYS A 328 7.20 17.98 -8.00
CA LYS A 328 7.74 19.30 -8.42
C LYS A 328 7.10 20.47 -7.66
N SER A 329 5.85 20.32 -7.25
CA SER A 329 5.07 21.43 -6.70
C SER A 329 3.97 20.92 -5.79
N VAL A 330 3.67 21.68 -4.74
CA VAL A 330 2.46 21.49 -3.93
C VAL A 330 1.64 22.77 -4.03
N THR A 331 0.35 22.66 -4.23
CA THR A 331 -0.55 23.82 -4.28
C THR A 331 -1.72 23.59 -3.35
N TYR A 332 -1.94 24.53 -2.46
CA TYR A 332 -3.09 24.56 -1.57
C TYR A 332 -4.20 25.41 -2.17
N GLN A 333 -5.44 24.96 -2.02
CA GLN A 333 -6.63 25.70 -2.43
C GLN A 333 -7.73 25.56 -1.38
N HIS A 334 -8.48 26.65 -1.23
CA HIS A 334 -9.68 26.71 -0.40
C HIS A 334 -10.80 27.44 -1.13
N GLY A 335 -12.01 26.89 -1.01
CA GLY A 335 -13.23 27.47 -1.57
C GLY A 335 -13.84 26.61 -2.67
N ASN A 336 -15.16 26.68 -2.78
CA ASN A 336 -15.90 26.05 -3.86
C ASN A 336 -15.76 26.79 -5.22
N ARG A 337 -16.35 26.23 -6.28
CA ARG A 337 -16.30 26.79 -7.65
C ARG A 337 -16.78 28.25 -7.79
N LEU A 338 -17.55 28.78 -6.85
CA LEU A 338 -18.12 30.14 -6.89
C LEU A 338 -17.29 31.15 -6.08
N HIS A 339 -16.59 30.69 -5.04
CA HIS A 339 -15.83 31.53 -4.11
C HIS A 339 -14.41 30.99 -3.88
N GLN A 340 -13.75 30.59 -4.97
CA GLN A 340 -12.42 30.00 -4.90
C GLN A 340 -11.37 31.08 -4.57
N GLN A 341 -10.59 30.85 -3.52
CA GLN A 341 -9.42 31.67 -3.25
C GLN A 341 -8.35 31.44 -4.33
N GLN A 342 -7.41 32.39 -4.45
CA GLN A 342 -6.27 32.20 -5.34
C GLN A 342 -5.44 31.00 -4.88
N PRO A 343 -5.07 30.05 -5.76
CA PRO A 343 -4.23 28.93 -5.39
C PRO A 343 -2.90 29.39 -4.79
N VAL A 344 -2.52 28.78 -3.65
CA VAL A 344 -1.31 29.12 -2.92
C VAL A 344 -0.23 28.08 -3.23
N PRO A 345 0.80 28.41 -4.02
CA PRO A 345 1.91 27.49 -4.28
C PRO A 345 2.79 27.35 -3.03
N ILE A 346 3.25 26.12 -2.81
CA ILE A 346 4.19 25.75 -1.76
C ILE A 346 5.42 25.14 -2.44
N TYR A 347 6.56 25.81 -2.26
CA TYR A 347 7.78 25.48 -2.96
C TYR A 347 8.42 24.20 -2.45
N VAL A 348 8.83 23.36 -3.41
CA VAL A 348 9.48 22.07 -3.18
C VAL A 348 10.99 22.30 -3.31
N GLY A 349 11.64 22.70 -2.21
CA GLY A 349 13.08 23.02 -2.19
C GLY A 349 13.41 24.47 -2.56
N ASN A 350 14.68 24.75 -2.87
CA ASN A 350 15.19 26.10 -3.12
C ASN A 350 14.95 26.56 -4.58
N ASP A 351 13.70 26.69 -5.03
CA ASP A 351 13.24 27.43 -6.24
C ASP A 351 14.08 27.35 -7.54
N SER A 352 14.95 26.35 -7.65
CA SER A 352 15.85 26.17 -8.77
C SER A 352 15.07 25.40 -9.84
N ALA A 353 15.07 25.88 -11.08
CA ALA A 353 14.41 25.19 -12.19
C ALA A 353 14.88 23.72 -12.24
N GLY A 354 13.95 22.77 -12.11
CA GLY A 354 14.23 21.32 -12.08
C GLY A 354 14.32 20.68 -10.68
N THR A 355 14.18 21.45 -9.60
CA THR A 355 14.10 20.87 -8.24
C THR A 355 12.85 20.02 -8.11
N HIS A 356 13.03 18.77 -7.70
CA HIS A 356 11.95 17.84 -7.40
C HIS A 356 12.36 16.96 -6.22
N ILE A 357 11.38 16.46 -5.49
CA ILE A 357 11.55 15.54 -4.38
C ILE A 357 11.09 14.15 -4.81
N GLN A 358 11.87 13.12 -4.48
CA GLN A 358 11.52 11.74 -4.78
C GLN A 358 10.58 11.22 -3.69
N MET A 359 9.36 10.88 -4.07
CA MET A 359 8.36 10.34 -3.17
C MET A 359 8.12 8.86 -3.45
N GLN A 360 8.26 8.02 -2.42
CA GLN A 360 8.03 6.58 -2.53
C GLN A 360 6.54 6.24 -2.47
N VAL A 361 6.02 5.43 -3.40
CA VAL A 361 4.65 4.89 -3.30
C VAL A 361 4.64 3.68 -2.37
N ASP A 362 3.98 3.79 -1.22
CA ASP A 362 4.09 2.84 -0.12
C ASP A 362 2.69 2.48 0.42
N SER A 363 2.13 1.35 0.00
CA SER A 363 0.88 0.81 0.60
C SER A 363 1.07 0.29 2.03
N GLY A 364 2.33 0.08 2.45
CA GLY A 364 2.77 -0.24 3.80
C GLY A 364 2.75 0.93 4.79
N THR A 365 2.64 2.18 4.29
CA THR A 365 2.65 3.38 5.13
C THR A 365 1.25 3.97 5.34
N MET A 366 1.08 4.59 6.50
CA MET A 366 -0.11 5.38 6.82
C MET A 366 0.19 6.84 6.56
N GLY A 367 -0.75 7.57 5.95
CA GLY A 367 -0.64 9.02 5.78
C GLY A 367 0.38 9.48 4.72
N LEU A 368 0.21 10.73 4.29
CA LEU A 368 1.11 11.37 3.30
C LEU A 368 2.27 12.03 4.04
N TRP A 369 3.48 11.51 3.86
CA TRP A 369 4.67 12.00 4.55
C TRP A 369 5.34 13.10 3.74
N LEU A 370 5.29 14.34 4.24
CA LEU A 370 5.89 15.49 3.58
C LEU A 370 7.07 16.07 4.37
N PRO A 371 8.09 16.61 3.68
CA PRO A 371 9.13 17.43 4.27
C PRO A 371 8.57 18.57 5.11
N GLY A 372 9.23 18.87 6.23
CA GLY A 372 8.84 19.94 7.16
C GLY A 372 8.46 21.27 6.49
N PRO A 373 9.24 21.81 5.55
CA PRO A 373 8.89 23.06 4.87
C PRO A 373 7.52 23.02 4.17
N ILE A 374 7.16 21.88 3.58
CA ILE A 374 5.88 21.70 2.89
C ILE A 374 4.77 21.43 3.91
N TYR A 375 5.01 20.51 4.86
CA TYR A 375 4.07 20.12 5.90
C TYR A 375 3.60 21.32 6.72
N TYR A 376 4.54 22.11 7.27
CA TYR A 376 4.20 23.25 8.12
C TYR A 376 3.54 24.41 7.33
N ALA A 377 3.88 24.58 6.06
CA ALA A 377 3.23 25.56 5.19
C ALA A 377 1.76 25.19 4.96
N LEU A 378 1.48 23.93 4.60
CA LEU A 378 0.12 23.41 4.47
C LEU A 378 -0.66 23.56 5.78
N MET A 379 -0.06 23.11 6.89
CA MET A 379 -0.67 23.18 8.22
C MET A 379 -1.18 24.59 8.51
N LYS A 380 -0.33 25.61 8.33
CA LYS A 380 -0.68 27.00 8.60
C LYS A 380 -1.81 27.53 7.73
N LEU A 381 -1.85 27.15 6.45
CA LEU A 381 -2.87 27.59 5.50
C LEU A 381 -4.24 27.03 5.85
N VAL A 382 -4.32 25.70 6.01
CA VAL A 382 -5.55 25.01 6.40
C VAL A 382 -6.09 25.57 7.72
N GLU A 383 -5.23 25.75 8.73
CA GLU A 383 -5.68 26.28 10.02
C GLU A 383 -6.29 27.67 9.95
N ALA A 384 -5.74 28.52 9.08
CA ALA A 384 -6.26 29.85 8.86
C ALA A 384 -7.64 29.81 8.18
N ASP A 385 -7.84 28.93 7.21
CA ASP A 385 -9.08 28.85 6.45
C ASP A 385 -10.21 28.15 7.20
N ILE A 386 -9.96 26.96 7.77
CA ILE A 386 -11.03 26.20 8.44
C ILE A 386 -11.45 26.85 9.77
N SER A 387 -10.56 27.64 10.39
CA SER A 387 -10.84 28.39 11.63
C SER A 387 -11.40 27.55 12.80
N LEU A 388 -11.06 26.26 12.84
CA LEU A 388 -11.51 25.34 13.88
C LEU A 388 -10.57 25.33 15.10
N SER A 389 -11.13 24.97 16.25
CA SER A 389 -10.34 24.82 17.48
C SER A 389 -9.50 23.53 17.44
N ARG A 390 -8.18 23.65 17.60
CA ARG A 390 -7.28 22.50 17.77
C ARG A 390 -7.69 21.65 18.97
N VAL A 391 -7.55 20.35 18.81
CA VAL A 391 -7.62 19.37 19.90
C VAL A 391 -6.20 18.90 20.19
N PRO A 392 -5.64 19.19 21.38
CA PRO A 392 -4.27 18.83 21.70
C PRO A 392 -4.14 17.31 21.93
N PHE A 393 -3.11 16.72 21.33
CA PHE A 393 -2.68 15.35 21.61
C PHE A 393 -1.35 15.36 22.37
N LEU A 394 -1.40 15.16 23.70
CA LEU A 394 -0.23 15.27 24.58
C LEU A 394 0.92 14.32 24.20
N ASN A 395 0.61 13.18 23.55
CA ASN A 395 1.59 12.17 23.18
C ASN A 395 2.13 12.30 21.75
N ASN A 396 1.55 13.20 20.94
CA ASN A 396 2.03 13.51 19.59
C ASN A 396 1.58 14.93 19.20
N PRO A 397 2.41 15.95 19.48
CA PRO A 397 2.08 17.34 19.21
C PRO A 397 2.03 17.67 17.71
N ASP A 398 2.55 16.79 16.86
CA ASP A 398 2.54 16.97 15.40
C ASP A 398 1.23 16.48 14.77
N ALA A 399 0.43 15.67 15.49
CA ALA A 399 -0.90 15.24 15.03
C ALA A 399 -1.88 16.42 15.05
N LEU A 400 -2.42 16.76 13.87
CA LEU A 400 -3.31 17.91 13.73
C LEU A 400 -4.78 17.47 13.76
N CYS A 401 -5.44 17.75 14.88
CA CYS A 401 -6.86 17.42 15.12
C CYS A 401 -7.66 18.68 15.44
N PHE A 402 -8.92 18.72 15.02
CA PHE A 402 -9.82 19.86 15.19
C PHE A 402 -11.19 19.43 15.71
N ARG A 403 -11.86 20.32 16.44
CA ARG A 403 -13.28 20.16 16.75
C ARG A 403 -14.11 20.57 15.53
N GLY A 404 -14.70 19.61 14.85
CA GLY A 404 -15.48 19.78 13.62
C GLY A 404 -15.93 18.44 13.03
N ASN A 405 -16.41 18.47 11.80
CA ASN A 405 -16.87 17.33 11.02
C ASN A 405 -16.38 17.45 9.57
N MET A 406 -16.59 16.43 8.74
CA MET A 406 -16.06 16.41 7.37
C MET A 406 -16.58 17.56 6.48
N ALA A 407 -17.76 18.13 6.75
CA ALA A 407 -18.28 19.27 6.00
C ALA A 407 -17.41 20.52 6.16
N ASP A 408 -16.71 20.66 7.29
CA ASP A 408 -15.85 21.81 7.57
C ASP A 408 -14.56 21.82 6.71
N VAL A 409 -14.29 20.72 5.98
CA VAL A 409 -13.09 20.56 5.13
C VAL A 409 -13.42 20.19 3.68
N GLU A 410 -14.70 20.20 3.28
CA GLU A 410 -15.11 19.87 1.90
C GLU A 410 -14.53 20.82 0.86
N GLU A 411 -14.28 22.08 1.24
CA GLU A 411 -13.72 23.11 0.37
C GLU A 411 -12.18 23.16 0.38
N VAL A 412 -11.52 22.25 1.10
CA VAL A 412 -10.05 22.15 1.15
C VAL A 412 -9.56 21.19 0.07
N SER A 413 -8.61 21.63 -0.76
CA SER A 413 -7.86 20.73 -1.65
C SER A 413 -6.36 21.01 -1.66
N VAL A 414 -5.60 19.95 -1.90
CA VAL A 414 -4.14 19.98 -2.07
C VAL A 414 -3.80 19.28 -3.38
N THR A 415 -3.21 20.01 -4.31
CA THR A 415 -2.69 19.46 -5.56
C THR A 415 -1.21 19.14 -5.41
N LEU A 416 -0.85 17.87 -5.59
CA LEU A 416 0.52 17.39 -5.75
C LEU A 416 0.84 17.36 -7.25
N GLY A 417 1.71 18.28 -7.68
CA GLY A 417 2.20 18.30 -9.05
C GLY A 417 3.45 17.45 -9.17
N PHE A 418 3.39 16.40 -9.97
CA PHE A 418 4.53 15.54 -10.29
C PHE A 418 5.09 15.90 -11.67
N LEU A 419 6.27 15.35 -11.98
CA LEU A 419 6.75 15.28 -13.36
C LEU A 419 5.78 14.38 -14.15
N GLY A 420 5.15 14.94 -15.20
CA GLY A 420 4.24 14.22 -16.09
C GLY A 420 2.75 14.24 -15.71
N GLY A 421 2.37 14.76 -14.53
CA GLY A 421 0.96 14.92 -14.18
C GLY A 421 0.73 15.46 -12.78
N ASP A 422 -0.51 15.83 -12.48
CA ASP A 422 -0.90 16.36 -11.17
C ASP A 422 -1.98 15.45 -10.55
N MET A 423 -1.91 15.29 -9.23
CA MET A 423 -2.88 14.57 -8.40
C MET A 423 -3.52 15.54 -7.41
N GLU A 424 -4.83 15.66 -7.44
CA GLU A 424 -5.58 16.51 -6.51
C GLU A 424 -6.18 15.66 -5.39
N LEU A 425 -5.96 16.11 -4.15
CA LEU A 425 -6.48 15.49 -2.93
C LEU A 425 -7.50 16.45 -2.32
N PHE A 426 -8.71 15.96 -2.05
CA PHE A 426 -9.78 16.74 -1.42
C PHE A 426 -9.84 16.47 0.08
N GLY A 427 -10.64 17.25 0.82
CA GLY A 427 -10.81 17.11 2.26
C GLY A 427 -11.09 15.69 2.73
N ASP A 428 -11.83 14.89 1.98
CA ASP A 428 -12.15 13.49 2.33
C ASP A 428 -11.01 12.47 2.13
N SER A 429 -9.92 12.93 1.52
CA SER A 429 -8.65 12.22 1.34
C SER A 429 -7.54 12.80 2.23
N LEU A 430 -7.74 14.00 2.77
CA LEU A 430 -6.79 14.72 3.62
C LEU A 430 -7.15 14.65 5.11
N PHE A 431 -8.43 14.36 5.42
CA PHE A 431 -8.97 14.29 6.77
C PHE A 431 -9.83 13.05 6.95
N PHE A 432 -9.97 12.67 8.22
CA PHE A 432 -10.93 11.67 8.65
C PHE A 432 -11.68 12.13 9.90
N GLU A 433 -12.88 11.58 10.10
CA GLU A 433 -13.71 11.80 11.28
C GLU A 433 -13.66 10.59 12.21
N PHE A 434 -13.71 10.83 13.51
CA PHE A 434 -13.83 9.78 14.50
C PHE A 434 -15.31 9.43 14.75
N GLU A 435 -15.67 8.17 14.55
CA GLU A 435 -16.99 7.66 14.92
C GLU A 435 -17.32 8.00 16.38
N ASN A 436 -18.45 8.68 16.59
CA ASN A 436 -18.97 9.13 17.89
C ASN A 436 -18.21 10.29 18.57
N SER A 437 -17.42 11.07 17.84
CA SER A 437 -16.92 12.37 18.33
C SER A 437 -17.22 13.48 17.33
N ASN A 438 -17.09 14.75 17.75
CA ASN A 438 -17.22 15.90 16.86
C ASN A 438 -15.82 16.41 16.46
N TRP A 439 -14.89 15.50 16.18
CA TRP A 439 -13.51 15.81 15.83
C TRP A 439 -13.13 15.22 14.47
N ILE A 440 -12.36 16.00 13.72
CA ILE A 440 -11.66 15.56 12.52
C ILE A 440 -10.16 15.65 12.75
N ALA A 441 -9.41 14.81 12.06
CA ALA A 441 -7.96 14.82 12.12
C ALA A 441 -7.36 14.71 10.74
N TRP A 442 -6.20 15.34 10.61
CA TRP A 442 -5.44 15.49 9.40
C TRP A 442 -4.59 14.23 9.12
N GLU A 443 -4.53 13.77 7.86
CA GLU A 443 -3.81 12.55 7.44
C GLU A 443 -2.40 12.74 6.84
N LEU A 444 -1.94 13.98 6.61
CA LEU A 444 -0.52 14.23 6.38
C LEU A 444 0.30 14.12 7.66
N LEU A 445 1.52 13.63 7.49
CA LEU A 445 2.51 13.41 8.54
C LEU A 445 3.82 14.10 8.16
N LEU A 446 4.56 14.49 9.19
CA LEU A 446 5.87 15.12 9.05
C LEU A 446 6.96 14.07 8.82
N THR A 447 7.77 14.19 7.77
CA THR A 447 9.01 13.42 7.68
C THR A 447 10.01 13.93 8.71
N LYS A 448 10.46 13.05 9.61
CA LYS A 448 11.51 13.38 10.58
C LYS A 448 12.86 13.03 9.96
N SER A 449 13.54 13.98 9.34
CA SER A 449 14.96 13.76 9.04
C SER A 449 15.73 13.66 10.35
N GLN A 450 16.71 12.76 10.42
CA GLN A 450 17.76 12.91 11.43
C GLN A 450 18.41 14.29 11.22
N ARG A 451 18.61 15.04 12.31
CA ARG A 451 19.40 16.27 12.29
C ARG A 451 20.86 15.96 12.01
#